data_AF-A0A822C1K8-F1
#
_entry.id   AF-A0A822C1K8-F1
#
_cell.length_a   1.000
_cell.length_b   1.000
_cell.length_c   1.000
_cell.angle_alpha   90.00
_cell.angle_beta   90.00
_cell.angle_gamma   90.00
#
_symmetry.space_group_name_H-M   'P 1'
#
loop_
_entity.id
_entity.type
_entity.pdbx_description
1 polymer ?
#
loop_
_entity_poly.entity_id
_entity_poly.type
_entity_poly.pdbx_seq_one_letter_code
_entity_poly.pdbx_strand_id
1 'polypeptide(L)'
;MPRRHYLQNKTTGKKYPVHSLRRSTCLPKDEKLQRKFNDHIQLSASDLPHKVDLRSKMTPNKHQGDTNSCAATAFAGALEYLLKKSSSMNIDISRLFVYYNARIKDNGPNKNVKDEGSIVTGALEALKEFGRPNEKAHKAAQNKKIVDALQIDVDLNEMKTCLAQDYSFAFGLLLFQSFDKGRKNGVIPTPKPEEASRKTHD
;
A
#
# COMPACT_ATOMS: atom_id res chain seq x y z
N MET A 1 -3.80 -12.45 30.86
CA MET A 1 -2.56 -12.12 30.11
C MET A 1 -2.95 -11.73 28.68
N PRO A 2 -2.57 -10.54 28.17
CA PRO A 2 -2.82 -10.20 26.76
C PRO A 2 -2.07 -11.19 25.86
N ARG A 3 -2.73 -11.72 24.82
CA ARG A 3 -2.11 -12.62 23.83
C ARG A 3 -1.02 -11.83 23.09
N ARG A 4 0.25 -12.21 23.27
CA ARG A 4 1.36 -11.67 22.48
C ARG A 4 1.35 -12.36 21.11
N HIS A 5 1.28 -11.57 20.05
CA HIS A 5 1.45 -12.05 18.69
C HIS A 5 2.92 -11.93 18.27
N TYR A 6 3.37 -12.81 17.38
CA TYR A 6 4.73 -12.80 16.86
C TYR A 6 4.72 -12.90 15.34
N LEU A 7 5.59 -12.12 14.68
CA LEU A 7 6.04 -12.42 13.33
C LEU A 7 7.16 -13.46 13.40
N GLN A 8 7.23 -14.35 12.43
CA GLN A 8 8.32 -15.30 12.30
C GLN A 8 8.96 -15.16 10.93
N ASN A 9 10.28 -15.01 10.90
CA ASN A 9 11.04 -15.13 9.65
C ASN A 9 11.00 -16.60 9.20
N LYS A 10 10.48 -16.85 7.99
CA LYS A 10 10.33 -18.21 7.47
C LYS A 10 11.66 -18.94 7.24
N THR A 11 12.72 -18.21 6.90
CA THR A 11 14.04 -18.77 6.60
C THR A 11 14.84 -19.03 7.88
N THR A 12 14.86 -18.08 8.81
CA THR A 12 15.69 -18.16 10.02
C THR A 12 14.96 -18.66 11.25
N GLY A 13 13.63 -18.79 11.18
CA GLY A 13 12.76 -19.17 12.31
C GLY A 13 12.64 -18.11 13.40
N LYS A 14 13.36 -16.99 13.30
CA LYS A 14 13.44 -15.94 14.31
C LYS A 14 12.10 -15.24 14.50
N LYS A 15 11.71 -15.00 15.77
CA LYS A 15 10.42 -14.41 16.15
C LYS A 15 10.58 -12.97 16.60
N TYR A 16 9.60 -12.13 16.24
CA TYR A 16 9.56 -10.70 16.57
C TYR A 16 8.22 -10.36 17.23
N PRO A 17 8.21 -9.75 18.43
CA PRO A 17 6.99 -9.37 19.13
C PRO A 17 6.16 -8.33 18.35
N VAL A 18 4.85 -8.52 18.31
CA VAL A 18 3.90 -7.61 17.64
C VAL A 18 2.85 -7.13 18.63
N HIS A 19 2.74 -5.81 18.78
CA HIS A 19 1.85 -5.16 19.76
C HIS A 19 0.39 -5.10 19.31
N SER A 20 0.14 -4.84 18.03
CA SER A 20 -1.20 -4.68 17.48
C SER A 20 -1.22 -5.07 16.01
N LEU A 21 -2.07 -6.03 15.66
CA LEU A 21 -2.36 -6.40 14.28
C LEU A 21 -3.85 -6.13 14.04
N ARG A 22 -4.17 -5.05 13.32
CA ARG A 22 -5.45 -5.04 12.60
C ARG A 22 -5.24 -5.96 11.40
N ARG A 23 -5.77 -7.19 11.50
CA ARG A 23 -5.82 -8.08 10.34
C ARG A 23 -6.70 -7.41 9.29
N SER A 24 -6.09 -6.98 8.21
CA SER A 24 -6.81 -6.83 6.96
C SER A 24 -7.21 -8.25 6.53
N THR A 25 -8.47 -8.47 6.22
CA THR A 25 -8.77 -9.52 5.24
C THR A 25 -8.11 -9.07 3.94
N CYS A 26 -7.32 -9.92 3.31
CA CYS A 26 -6.94 -9.68 1.93
C CYS A 26 -8.24 -9.64 1.12
N LEU A 27 -8.33 -8.76 0.13
CA LEU A 27 -9.44 -8.89 -0.82
C LEU A 27 -9.41 -10.31 -1.39
N PRO A 28 -10.57 -10.94 -1.62
CA PRO A 28 -10.60 -12.18 -2.39
C PRO A 28 -9.83 -11.96 -3.68
N LYS A 29 -8.84 -12.80 -3.95
CA LYS A 29 -8.13 -12.74 -5.23
C LYS A 29 -9.16 -13.03 -6.32
N ASP A 30 -9.32 -12.11 -7.27
CA ASP A 30 -10.02 -12.44 -8.49
C ASP A 30 -9.15 -13.44 -9.25
N GLU A 31 -9.50 -14.72 -9.22
CA GLU A 31 -8.71 -15.79 -9.81
C GLU A 31 -8.52 -15.61 -11.32
N LYS A 32 -9.48 -14.99 -12.03
CA LYS A 32 -9.37 -14.74 -13.47
C LYS A 32 -8.37 -13.63 -13.75
N LEU A 33 -8.44 -12.55 -12.96
CA LEU A 33 -7.50 -11.44 -13.09
C LEU A 33 -6.10 -11.86 -12.63
N GLN A 34 -6.00 -12.65 -11.55
CA GLN A 34 -4.74 -13.23 -11.07
C GLN A 34 -4.12 -14.16 -12.11
N ARG A 35 -4.93 -14.99 -12.77
CA ARG A 35 -4.44 -15.86 -13.85
C ARG A 35 -3.94 -15.03 -15.03
N LYS A 36 -4.71 -14.03 -15.50
CA LYS A 36 -4.23 -13.10 -16.54
C LYS A 36 -2.92 -12.42 -16.15
N PHE A 37 -2.82 -11.96 -14.91
CA PHE A 37 -1.61 -11.38 -14.36
C PHE A 37 -0.47 -12.40 -14.46
N ASN A 38 -0.62 -13.58 -13.85
CA ASN A 38 0.38 -14.64 -13.84
C ASN A 38 0.79 -15.09 -15.25
N ASP A 39 -0.13 -15.18 -16.20
CA ASP A 39 0.12 -15.55 -17.60
C ASP A 39 0.95 -14.49 -18.34
N HIS A 40 0.80 -13.22 -17.97
CA HIS A 40 1.58 -12.10 -18.51
C HIS A 40 2.86 -11.78 -17.71
N ILE A 41 3.15 -12.50 -16.60
CA ILE A 41 4.16 -12.13 -15.57
C ILE A 41 5.23 -13.19 -15.31
N GLN A 42 5.26 -14.27 -16.09
CA GLN A 42 6.36 -15.22 -15.99
C GLN A 42 7.64 -14.68 -16.65
N LEU A 43 8.25 -13.65 -16.06
CA LEU A 43 9.69 -13.42 -16.25
C LEU A 43 10.42 -14.43 -15.37
N SER A 44 11.30 -15.22 -15.98
CA SER A 44 12.21 -16.02 -15.17
C SER A 44 13.13 -15.08 -14.38
N ALA A 45 13.69 -15.57 -13.27
CA ALA A 45 14.62 -14.76 -12.48
C ALA A 45 15.82 -14.24 -13.31
N SER A 46 16.19 -14.96 -14.37
CA SER A 46 17.22 -14.55 -15.35
C SER A 46 16.79 -13.45 -16.32
N ASP A 47 15.48 -13.28 -16.55
CA ASP A 47 14.96 -12.26 -17.48
C ASP A 47 14.70 -10.92 -16.78
N LEU A 48 14.83 -10.87 -15.45
CA LEU A 48 14.61 -9.64 -14.69
C LEU A 48 15.77 -8.66 -14.88
N PRO A 49 15.48 -7.36 -15.10
CA PRO A 49 16.53 -6.34 -15.16
C PRO A 49 17.25 -6.23 -13.81
N HIS A 50 18.56 -5.98 -13.85
CA HIS A 50 19.37 -5.81 -12.64
C HIS A 50 18.91 -4.65 -11.74
N LYS A 51 18.26 -3.63 -12.33
CA LYS A 51 17.74 -2.47 -11.62
C LYS A 51 16.50 -1.92 -12.31
N VAL A 52 15.50 -1.59 -11.50
CA VAL A 52 14.31 -0.84 -11.91
C VAL A 52 14.18 0.39 -11.04
N ASP A 53 13.89 1.54 -11.65
CA ASP A 53 13.62 2.79 -10.94
C ASP A 53 12.45 3.51 -11.58
N LEU A 54 11.31 3.52 -10.89
CA LEU A 54 10.06 4.13 -11.37
C LEU A 54 9.91 5.61 -10.95
N ARG A 55 10.86 6.16 -10.19
CA ARG A 55 10.68 7.46 -9.51
C ARG A 55 10.48 8.63 -10.48
N SER A 56 11.12 8.62 -11.65
CA SER A 56 10.92 9.64 -12.69
C SER A 56 9.47 9.71 -13.19
N LYS A 57 8.74 8.58 -13.08
CA LYS A 57 7.35 8.42 -13.46
C LYS A 57 6.38 8.59 -12.28
N MET A 58 6.86 8.85 -11.06
CA MET A 58 6.00 9.12 -9.90
C MET A 58 5.66 10.61 -9.79
N THR A 59 4.64 10.91 -9.00
CA THR A 59 4.36 12.27 -8.51
C THR A 59 5.35 12.63 -7.39
N PRO A 60 5.53 13.93 -7.08
CA PRO A 60 6.40 14.34 -5.98
C PRO A 60 6.01 13.69 -4.65
N ASN A 61 7.01 13.46 -3.79
CA ASN A 61 6.80 12.89 -2.46
C ASN A 61 5.78 13.72 -1.67
N LYS A 62 4.88 13.02 -0.96
CA LYS A 62 3.82 13.64 -0.17
C LYS A 62 4.11 13.54 1.31
N HIS A 63 3.82 14.62 2.03
CA HIS A 63 3.92 14.65 3.49
C HIS A 63 2.55 14.31 4.11
N GLN A 64 2.46 13.23 4.90
CA GLN A 64 1.20 12.84 5.58
C GLN A 64 0.81 13.80 6.72
N GLY A 65 1.77 14.59 7.21
CA GLY A 65 1.58 15.48 8.35
C GLY A 65 1.28 14.68 9.62
N ASP A 66 0.56 15.29 10.56
CA ASP A 66 0.25 14.70 11.87
C ASP A 66 -1.02 13.83 11.82
N THR A 67 -1.19 13.06 10.74
CA THR A 67 -2.35 12.17 10.55
C THR A 67 -1.93 10.73 10.36
N ASN A 68 -2.81 9.78 10.72
CA ASN A 68 -2.58 8.35 10.50
C ASN A 68 -2.94 7.88 9.06
N SER A 69 -2.76 8.74 8.05
CA SER A 69 -3.24 8.52 6.67
C SER A 69 -2.28 7.76 5.74
N CYS A 70 -1.34 6.97 6.29
CA CYS A 70 -0.27 6.33 5.51
C CYS A 70 -0.80 5.38 4.41
N ALA A 71 -1.80 4.55 4.71
CA ALA A 71 -2.43 3.66 3.74
C ALA A 71 -3.09 4.46 2.60
N ALA A 72 -3.87 5.49 2.94
CA ALA A 72 -4.50 6.37 1.96
C ALA A 72 -3.47 7.12 1.11
N THR A 73 -2.34 7.54 1.71
CA THR A 73 -1.24 8.21 1.02
C THR A 73 -0.56 7.28 0.02
N ALA A 74 -0.27 6.03 0.42
CA ALA A 74 0.34 5.03 -0.45
C ALA A 74 -0.55 4.67 -1.65
N PHE A 75 -1.84 4.43 -1.41
CA PHE A 75 -2.80 4.07 -2.46
C PHE A 75 -3.12 5.23 -3.39
N ALA A 76 -3.20 6.46 -2.87
CA ALA A 76 -3.29 7.65 -3.71
C ALA A 76 -2.07 7.76 -4.64
N GLY A 77 -0.85 7.62 -4.11
CA GLY A 77 0.38 7.66 -4.93
C GLY A 77 0.43 6.57 -6.00
N ALA A 78 -0.02 5.35 -5.70
CA ALA A 78 -0.12 4.28 -6.69
C ALA A 78 -1.11 4.61 -7.82
N LEU A 79 -2.26 5.20 -7.51
CA LEU A 79 -3.21 5.64 -8.53
C LEU A 79 -2.65 6.81 -9.37
N GLU A 80 -1.98 7.76 -8.74
CA GLU A 80 -1.35 8.88 -9.44
C GLU A 80 -0.29 8.43 -10.43
N TYR A 81 0.52 7.45 -10.03
CA TYR A 81 1.47 6.80 -10.90
C TYR A 81 0.78 6.21 -12.14
N LEU A 82 -0.29 5.42 -11.94
CA LEU A 82 -1.05 4.82 -13.03
C LEU A 82 -1.68 5.86 -13.96
N LEU A 83 -2.24 6.93 -13.40
CA LEU A 83 -2.84 8.02 -14.15
C LEU A 83 -1.79 8.81 -14.96
N LYS A 84 -0.63 9.08 -14.37
CA LYS A 84 0.49 9.73 -15.08
C LYS A 84 1.01 8.83 -16.19
N LYS A 85 1.12 7.52 -15.96
CA LYS A 85 1.53 6.54 -16.96
C LYS A 85 0.54 6.48 -18.14
N SER A 86 -0.77 6.48 -17.89
CA SER A 86 -1.78 6.32 -18.95
C SER A 86 -2.12 7.60 -19.72
N SER A 87 -1.98 8.77 -19.08
CA SER A 87 -2.43 10.05 -19.65
C SER A 87 -1.33 11.10 -19.78
N SER A 88 -0.11 10.83 -19.30
CA SER A 88 0.99 11.81 -19.16
C SER A 88 0.65 13.04 -18.31
N MET A 89 -0.49 13.04 -17.60
CA MET A 89 -0.92 14.14 -16.73
C MET A 89 -0.59 13.86 -15.27
N ASN A 90 -0.04 14.88 -14.60
CA ASN A 90 0.09 14.88 -13.14
C ASN A 90 -1.27 15.17 -12.53
N ILE A 91 -1.94 14.15 -12.01
CA ILE A 91 -3.22 14.28 -11.32
C ILE A 91 -2.97 14.09 -9.84
N ASP A 92 -3.43 15.02 -9.00
CA ASP A 92 -3.24 14.97 -7.55
C ASP A 92 -4.44 14.35 -6.81
N ILE A 93 -4.37 13.09 -6.42
CA ILE A 93 -5.42 12.42 -5.68
C ILE A 93 -5.46 12.92 -4.23
N SER A 94 -6.65 13.34 -3.79
CA SER A 94 -6.85 13.85 -2.42
C SER A 94 -6.75 12.73 -1.41
N ARG A 95 -5.60 12.66 -0.73
CA ARG A 95 -5.31 11.66 0.30
C ARG A 95 -6.29 11.72 1.46
N LEU A 96 -6.72 12.92 1.87
CA LEU A 96 -7.68 13.09 2.97
C LEU A 96 -9.06 12.57 2.59
N PHE A 97 -9.45 12.69 1.32
CA PHE A 97 -10.68 12.09 0.85
C PHE A 97 -10.61 10.57 0.82
N VAL A 98 -9.52 10.01 0.30
CA VAL A 98 -9.28 8.56 0.35
C VAL A 98 -9.32 8.09 1.81
N TYR A 99 -8.65 8.81 2.70
CA TYR A 99 -8.56 8.49 4.12
C TYR A 99 -9.90 8.59 4.85
N TYR A 100 -10.71 9.59 4.56
CA TYR A 100 -12.06 9.73 5.11
C TYR A 100 -12.93 8.55 4.70
N ASN A 101 -13.02 8.26 3.41
CA ASN A 101 -13.86 7.17 2.90
C ASN A 101 -13.36 5.79 3.33
N ALA A 102 -12.04 5.59 3.40
CA ALA A 102 -11.45 4.35 3.87
C ALA A 102 -11.88 4.04 5.31
N ARG A 103 -11.87 5.04 6.19
CA ARG A 103 -12.33 4.87 7.58
C ARG A 103 -13.82 4.63 7.68
N ILE A 104 -14.62 5.22 6.79
CA ILE A 104 -16.05 4.91 6.70
C ILE A 104 -16.26 3.44 6.28
N LYS A 105 -15.47 2.93 5.33
CA LYS A 105 -15.50 1.51 4.93
C LYS A 105 -15.08 0.58 6.06
N ASP A 106 -14.01 0.91 6.76
CA ASP A 106 -13.49 0.08 7.86
C ASP A 106 -14.42 0.03 9.08
N ASN A 107 -15.16 1.12 9.36
CA ASN A 107 -15.90 1.28 10.61
C ASN A 107 -17.43 1.26 10.44
N GLY A 108 -17.96 1.49 9.23
CA GLY A 108 -19.38 1.58 8.88
C GLY A 108 -19.89 3.03 8.70
N PRO A 109 -21.00 3.24 7.96
CA PRO A 109 -21.45 4.55 7.45
C PRO A 109 -21.90 5.58 8.50
N ASN A 110 -22.08 5.21 9.76
CA ASN A 110 -22.64 6.09 10.81
C ASN A 110 -21.79 6.17 12.07
N LYS A 111 -20.47 5.94 11.96
CA LYS A 111 -19.55 6.09 13.09
C LYS A 111 -18.73 7.36 12.98
N ASN A 112 -18.52 8.02 14.12
CA ASN A 112 -17.53 9.07 14.25
C ASN A 112 -16.14 8.47 13.98
N VAL A 113 -15.63 8.68 12.76
CA VAL A 113 -14.33 8.17 12.33
C VAL A 113 -13.21 8.94 13.02
N LYS A 114 -12.50 8.26 13.92
CA LYS A 114 -11.32 8.80 14.61
C LYS A 114 -10.08 8.71 13.73
N ASP A 115 -9.03 9.44 14.08
CA ASP A 115 -7.74 9.37 13.39
C ASP A 115 -6.93 8.15 13.89
N GLU A 116 -7.33 6.94 13.48
CA GLU A 116 -6.72 5.67 13.93
C GLU A 116 -6.12 4.85 12.77
N GLY A 117 -5.95 5.48 11.61
CA GLY A 117 -5.55 4.82 10.38
C GLY A 117 -6.70 4.14 9.66
N SER A 118 -6.37 3.53 8.53
CA SER A 118 -7.30 2.72 7.74
C SER A 118 -6.63 1.42 7.31
N ILE A 119 -7.44 0.41 7.06
CA ILE A 119 -7.01 -0.85 6.46
C ILE A 119 -6.71 -0.59 4.98
N VAL A 120 -5.74 -1.32 4.44
CA VAL A 120 -5.35 -1.26 3.03
C VAL A 120 -6.55 -1.51 2.10
N THR A 121 -7.42 -2.46 2.44
CA THR A 121 -8.64 -2.75 1.67
C THR A 121 -9.63 -1.61 1.69
N GLY A 122 -9.85 -0.96 2.84
CA GLY A 122 -10.70 0.23 2.93
C GLY A 122 -10.21 1.37 2.04
N ALA A 123 -8.89 1.60 1.97
CA ALA A 123 -8.31 2.60 1.08
C ALA A 123 -8.51 2.26 -0.41
N LEU A 124 -8.38 0.98 -0.77
CA LEU A 124 -8.61 0.51 -2.13
C LEU A 124 -10.08 0.60 -2.54
N GLU A 125 -11.01 0.19 -1.67
CA GLU A 125 -12.45 0.33 -1.90
C GLU A 125 -12.85 1.80 -2.03
N ALA A 126 -12.28 2.67 -1.21
CA ALA A 126 -12.49 4.11 -1.32
C ALA A 126 -12.10 4.66 -2.70
N LEU A 127 -11.00 4.15 -3.29
CA LEU A 127 -10.58 4.54 -4.63
C LEU A 127 -11.47 3.96 -5.74
N LYS A 128 -11.94 2.71 -5.58
CA LYS A 128 -12.85 2.07 -6.54
C LYS A 128 -14.19 2.81 -6.62
N GLU A 129 -14.73 3.21 -5.47
CA GLU A 129 -16.08 3.77 -5.37
C GLU A 129 -16.10 5.29 -5.55
N PHE A 130 -15.16 6.01 -4.92
CA PHE A 130 -15.33 7.44 -4.69
C PHE A 130 -14.41 8.36 -5.50
N GLY A 131 -13.28 7.89 -6.05
CA GLY A 131 -12.47 8.61 -7.07
C GLY A 131 -11.85 9.98 -6.69
N ARG A 132 -12.55 10.91 -6.02
CA ARG A 132 -12.09 12.21 -5.45
C ARG A 132 -13.24 13.02 -4.77
N PRO A 133 -12.94 14.00 -3.87
CA PRO A 133 -13.94 14.77 -3.12
C PRO A 133 -14.63 15.87 -3.92
N ASN A 134 -15.96 15.97 -3.73
CA ASN A 134 -16.95 16.98 -4.17
C ASN A 134 -17.80 16.60 -5.40
N GLU A 135 -19.05 17.10 -5.50
CA GLU A 135 -19.99 16.78 -6.59
C GLU A 135 -19.52 17.18 -8.01
N LYS A 136 -18.79 18.30 -8.15
CA LYS A 136 -18.11 18.70 -9.39
C LYS A 136 -16.92 17.76 -9.70
N ALA A 137 -16.20 17.31 -8.69
CA ALA A 137 -15.10 16.36 -8.81
C ALA A 137 -15.59 14.92 -9.06
N HIS A 138 -16.76 14.55 -8.55
CA HIS A 138 -17.44 13.28 -8.81
C HIS A 138 -17.77 13.17 -10.31
N LYS A 139 -18.34 14.24 -10.91
CA LYS A 139 -18.56 14.29 -12.37
C LYS A 139 -17.24 14.19 -13.16
N ALA A 140 -16.17 14.85 -12.70
CA ALA A 140 -14.85 14.76 -13.34
C ALA A 140 -14.11 13.41 -13.10
N ALA A 141 -14.47 12.67 -12.05
CA ALA A 141 -13.82 11.42 -11.62
C ALA A 141 -14.52 10.15 -12.10
N GLN A 142 -15.75 10.24 -12.61
CA GLN A 142 -16.47 9.10 -13.21
C GLN A 142 -15.62 8.39 -14.28
N ASN A 143 -14.74 9.12 -14.97
CA ASN A 143 -13.88 8.60 -16.04
C ASN A 143 -12.49 8.12 -15.56
N LYS A 144 -12.20 8.11 -14.24
CA LYS A 144 -10.85 7.82 -13.69
C LYS A 144 -10.90 6.85 -12.51
N LYS A 145 -11.79 5.85 -12.58
CA LYS A 145 -11.92 4.81 -11.54
C LYS A 145 -10.86 3.74 -11.72
N ILE A 146 -10.41 3.17 -10.60
CA ILE A 146 -9.69 1.90 -10.61
C ILE A 146 -10.69 0.82 -11.00
N VAL A 147 -10.51 0.24 -12.18
CA VAL A 147 -11.34 -0.87 -12.67
C VAL A 147 -10.97 -2.16 -11.95
N ASP A 148 -9.67 -2.40 -11.80
CA ASP A 148 -9.13 -3.64 -11.29
C ASP A 148 -7.99 -3.38 -10.29
N ALA A 149 -7.87 -4.26 -9.30
CA ALA A 149 -6.79 -4.22 -8.33
C ALA A 149 -6.27 -5.63 -8.11
N LEU A 150 -4.97 -5.79 -8.28
CA LEU A 150 -4.27 -7.06 -8.18
C LEU A 150 -3.55 -7.17 -6.85
N GLN A 151 -3.65 -8.34 -6.24
CA GLN A 151 -2.83 -8.68 -5.08
C GLN A 151 -1.56 -9.36 -5.57
N ILE A 152 -0.42 -8.82 -5.16
CA ILE A 152 0.89 -9.43 -5.34
C ILE A 152 1.18 -10.23 -4.08
N ASP A 153 1.64 -11.48 -4.24
CA ASP A 153 2.04 -12.26 -3.09
C ASP A 153 3.34 -11.72 -2.50
N VAL A 154 3.59 -12.02 -1.23
CA VAL A 154 4.84 -11.65 -0.56
C VAL A 154 5.94 -12.62 -1.02
N ASP A 155 6.25 -12.54 -2.31
CA ASP A 155 7.28 -13.26 -3.03
C ASP A 155 8.19 -12.26 -3.74
N LEU A 156 9.50 -12.46 -3.62
CA LEU A 156 10.48 -11.50 -4.12
C LEU A 156 10.49 -11.42 -5.64
N ASN A 157 10.26 -12.54 -6.34
CA ASN A 157 10.25 -12.53 -7.80
C ASN A 157 8.98 -11.85 -8.31
N GLU A 158 7.80 -12.12 -7.73
CA GLU A 158 6.57 -11.42 -8.10
C GLU A 158 6.68 -9.90 -7.92
N MET A 159 7.21 -9.46 -6.77
CA MET A 159 7.43 -8.04 -6.49
C MET A 159 8.40 -7.39 -7.49
N LYS A 160 9.50 -8.08 -7.83
CA LYS A 160 10.46 -7.59 -8.83
C LYS A 160 9.85 -7.55 -10.23
N THR A 161 9.09 -8.57 -10.62
CA THR A 161 8.43 -8.60 -11.93
C THR A 161 7.42 -7.47 -12.06
N CYS A 162 6.62 -7.19 -11.03
CA CYS A 162 5.71 -6.06 -11.02
C CYS A 162 6.41 -4.74 -11.35
N LEU A 163 7.57 -4.49 -10.71
CA LEU A 163 8.39 -3.31 -11.00
C LEU A 163 8.97 -3.35 -12.41
N ALA A 164 9.53 -4.49 -12.84
CA ALA A 164 10.14 -4.66 -14.16
C ALA A 164 9.15 -4.39 -15.30
N GLN A 165 7.87 -4.67 -15.09
CA GLN A 165 6.78 -4.35 -16.01
C GLN A 165 6.23 -2.93 -15.86
N ASP A 166 6.93 -2.08 -15.13
CA ASP A 166 6.63 -0.66 -14.99
C ASP A 166 5.29 -0.42 -14.25
N TYR A 167 5.01 -1.24 -13.23
CA TYR A 167 3.90 -1.06 -12.28
C TYR A 167 4.42 -0.85 -10.86
N SER A 168 3.82 0.10 -10.15
CA SER A 168 4.04 0.30 -8.71
C SER A 168 3.01 -0.52 -7.90
N PHE A 169 3.39 -0.92 -6.68
CA PHE A 169 2.47 -1.55 -5.74
C PHE A 169 2.57 -0.91 -4.35
N ALA A 170 1.51 -1.04 -3.55
CA ALA A 170 1.45 -0.58 -2.17
C ALA A 170 1.34 -1.76 -1.22
N PHE A 171 1.98 -1.66 -0.05
CA PHE A 171 2.00 -2.71 0.96
C PHE A 171 2.06 -2.11 2.38
N GLY A 172 1.68 -2.91 3.37
CA GLY A 172 1.86 -2.56 4.79
C GLY A 172 3.15 -3.16 5.34
N LEU A 173 3.86 -2.40 6.18
CA LEU A 173 5.05 -2.86 6.90
C LEU A 173 4.81 -2.75 8.41
N LEU A 174 5.33 -3.67 9.21
CA LEU A 174 5.43 -3.42 10.65
C LEU A 174 6.70 -2.61 10.94
N LEU A 175 6.57 -1.44 11.55
CA LEU A 175 7.72 -0.60 11.90
C LEU A 175 8.30 -1.00 13.26
N PHE A 176 9.62 -0.92 13.39
CA PHE A 176 10.37 -1.17 14.61
C PHE A 176 11.27 0.04 14.93
N GLN A 177 11.88 0.10 16.11
CA GLN A 177 12.75 1.23 16.48
C GLN A 177 13.92 1.38 15.50
N SER A 178 14.49 0.27 15.06
CA SER A 178 15.54 0.17 14.04
C SER A 178 15.21 0.84 12.71
N PHE A 179 13.92 1.00 12.35
CA PHE A 179 13.50 1.61 11.10
C PHE A 179 14.11 3.01 10.88
N ASP A 180 14.15 3.83 11.93
CA ASP A 180 14.63 5.22 11.82
C ASP A 180 16.12 5.34 11.54
N LYS A 181 16.91 4.28 11.77
CA LYS A 181 18.33 4.27 11.43
C LYS A 181 18.56 4.37 9.93
N GLY A 182 17.59 3.91 9.12
CA GLY A 182 17.65 4.01 7.67
C GLY A 182 17.33 5.40 7.12
N ARG A 183 16.86 6.35 7.94
CA ARG A 183 16.57 7.72 7.48
C ARG A 183 17.81 8.44 6.92
N LYS A 184 19.02 8.04 7.31
CA LYS A 184 20.28 8.67 6.89
C LYS A 184 20.71 8.30 5.47
N ASN A 185 20.58 7.03 5.09
CA ASN A 185 21.13 6.49 3.84
C ASN A 185 20.12 5.68 3.01
N GLY A 186 18.86 5.59 3.45
CA GLY A 186 17.79 4.85 2.79
C GLY A 186 17.83 3.34 3.01
N VAL A 187 18.81 2.79 3.73
CA VAL A 187 18.93 1.36 4.01
C VAL A 187 18.25 1.05 5.33
N ILE A 188 17.04 0.48 5.28
CA ILE A 188 16.29 0.06 6.46
C ILE A 188 16.89 -1.25 7.01
N PRO A 189 17.44 -1.26 8.24
CA PRO A 189 17.98 -2.48 8.83
C PRO A 189 16.86 -3.45 9.24
N THR A 190 17.16 -4.75 9.23
CA THR A 190 16.28 -5.77 9.82
C THR A 190 16.10 -5.50 11.32
N PRO A 191 14.87 -5.61 11.86
CA PRO A 191 14.64 -5.46 13.30
C PRO A 191 15.45 -6.45 14.13
N LYS A 192 15.88 -6.01 15.31
CA LYS A 192 16.42 -6.95 16.30
C LYS A 192 15.28 -7.77 16.94
N PRO A 193 15.53 -9.01 17.38
CA PRO A 193 14.50 -9.88 17.98
C PRO A 193 13.85 -9.31 19.23
N GLU A 194 14.62 -8.51 19.97
CA GLU A 194 14.19 -7.90 21.22
C GLU A 194 13.36 -6.64 20.97
N GLU A 195 13.42 -6.08 19.75
CA GLU A 195 12.57 -4.97 19.36
C GLU A 195 11.14 -5.45 19.15
N ALA A 196 10.21 -4.66 19.65
CA ALA A 196 8.81 -4.88 19.40
C ALA A 196 8.29 -3.90 18.36
N SER A 197 7.26 -4.31 17.61
CA SER A 197 6.64 -3.43 16.62
C SER A 197 6.12 -2.15 17.30
N ARG A 198 6.24 -1.02 16.59
CA ARG A 198 5.59 0.24 16.97
C ARG A 198 4.08 0.07 16.93
N LYS A 199 3.40 0.95 17.68
CA LYS A 199 1.94 1.11 17.61
C LYS A 199 1.52 2.07 16.49
N THR A 200 2.43 2.95 16.05
CA THR A 200 2.18 3.99 15.04
C THR A 200 3.29 4.01 13.96
N HIS A 201 3.01 4.69 12.85
CA HIS A 201 3.83 4.70 11.62
C HIS A 201 4.53 6.06 11.39
N ASP A 202 5.12 6.61 12.46
CA ASP A 202 5.67 7.98 12.51
C ASP A 202 7.21 7.98 12.50
#